data_AF-A0A7K0FIH3-F1
#
_entry.id   AF-A0A7K0FIH3-F1
#
_cell.length_a   1.000
_cell.length_b   1.000
_cell.length_c   1.000
_cell.angle_alpha   90.00
_cell.angle_beta   90.00
_cell.angle_gamma   90.00
#
_symmetry.space_group_name_H-M   'P 1'
#
loop_
_entity.id
_entity.type
_entity.pdbx_description
1 polymer ?
#
loop_
_entity_poly.entity_id
_entity_poly.type
_entity_poly.pdbx_seq_one_letter_code
_entity_poly.pdbx_strand_id
1 'polypeptide(L)'
;MDYFKNNPTTTFKDFDNWFMGIQEGSDGGDPFDIHDYDGVQVQKQKLPGRNAFYNAFPKNGTAGMESSEVYKLVGGHMFQENMDPSSNYQNACAIRVSRGLNYSGKPIPVFRNKNGQQKSEKGSDGLNYILDASSLLAYMLKAYSDTPPLHLKNKTAQEYEKALNGKWGIYIMVPKADGTFTASGHADFFSQSGCLSACYFNKAAEIYFWELK
;
A
#
# COMPACT_ATOMS: atom_id res chain seq x y z
N MET A 1 -26.38 -10.74 4.60
CA MET A 1 -27.13 -11.83 3.94
C MET A 1 -27.39 -11.54 2.46
N ASP A 2 -27.75 -10.32 2.05
CA ASP A 2 -28.07 -10.04 0.63
C ASP A 2 -26.86 -9.93 -0.31
N TYR A 3 -25.66 -9.61 0.20
CA TYR A 3 -24.46 -9.53 -0.63
C TYR A 3 -24.09 -10.89 -1.28
N PHE A 4 -24.10 -11.99 -0.52
CA PHE A 4 -23.80 -13.33 -1.05
C PHE A 4 -24.87 -13.87 -2.00
N LYS A 5 -26.14 -13.41 -1.87
CA LYS A 5 -27.20 -13.76 -2.84
C LYS A 5 -26.91 -13.17 -4.22
N ASN A 6 -26.35 -11.95 -4.24
CA ASN A 6 -26.01 -11.25 -5.48
C ASN A 6 -24.62 -11.61 -6.02
N ASN A 7 -23.76 -12.22 -5.19
CA ASN A 7 -22.39 -12.63 -5.54
C ASN A 7 -22.14 -14.09 -5.11
N PRO A 8 -22.75 -15.07 -5.81
CA PRO A 8 -22.78 -16.46 -5.36
C PRO A 8 -21.41 -17.17 -5.40
N THR A 9 -20.43 -16.62 -6.11
CA THR A 9 -19.07 -17.15 -6.19
C THR A 9 -18.12 -16.54 -5.16
N THR A 10 -18.55 -15.50 -4.43
CA THR A 10 -17.72 -14.83 -3.42
C THR A 10 -17.70 -15.64 -2.13
N THR A 11 -16.51 -15.98 -1.64
CA THR A 11 -16.37 -16.68 -0.37
C THR A 11 -16.44 -15.71 0.81
N PHE A 12 -16.71 -16.22 2.03
CA PHE A 12 -16.64 -15.37 3.22
C PHE A 12 -15.24 -14.78 3.43
N LYS A 13 -14.18 -15.52 3.05
CA LYS A 13 -12.80 -15.05 3.11
C LYS A 13 -12.57 -13.83 2.21
N ASP A 14 -13.12 -13.86 1.00
CA ASP A 14 -13.02 -12.73 0.07
C ASP A 14 -13.78 -11.51 0.62
N PHE A 15 -15.00 -11.73 1.12
CA PHE A 15 -15.78 -10.67 1.76
C PHE A 15 -15.06 -10.05 2.97
N ASP A 16 -14.47 -10.88 3.82
CA ASP A 16 -13.72 -10.45 4.99
C ASP A 16 -12.50 -9.59 4.59
N ASN A 17 -11.74 -10.06 3.60
CA ASN A 17 -10.62 -9.32 3.03
C ASN A 17 -11.02 -7.95 2.45
N TRP A 18 -12.17 -7.88 1.78
CA TRP A 18 -12.60 -6.67 1.10
C TRP A 18 -13.17 -5.62 2.06
N PHE A 19 -13.88 -6.04 3.11
CA PHE A 19 -14.72 -5.14 3.91
C PHE A 19 -14.46 -5.15 5.43
N MET A 20 -13.82 -6.20 5.97
CA MET A 20 -13.80 -6.49 7.41
C MET A 20 -12.40 -6.54 8.03
N GLY A 21 -11.34 -6.33 7.24
CA GLY A 21 -9.95 -6.40 7.70
C GLY A 21 -9.64 -5.54 8.94
N ILE A 22 -8.63 -5.97 9.71
CA ILE A 22 -8.18 -5.31 10.93
C ILE A 22 -7.14 -4.24 10.59
N GLN A 23 -7.39 -2.98 10.96
CA GLN A 23 -6.45 -1.88 10.74
C GLN A 23 -5.13 -2.12 11.49
N GLU A 24 -4.00 -1.97 10.79
CA GLU A 24 -2.63 -2.21 11.31
C GLU A 24 -2.09 -1.10 12.21
N GLY A 25 -2.93 -0.13 12.62
CA GLY A 25 -2.53 1.02 13.42
C GLY A 25 -1.97 2.19 12.59
N SER A 26 -1.29 3.11 13.26
CA SER A 26 -0.72 4.32 12.64
C SER A 26 0.51 4.01 11.77
N ASP A 27 0.66 4.71 10.66
CA ASP A 27 1.88 4.75 9.84
C ASP A 27 2.67 6.07 10.00
N GLY A 28 2.22 6.98 10.87
CA GLY A 28 2.84 8.28 11.09
C GLY A 28 2.75 9.27 9.92
N GLY A 29 2.02 8.92 8.85
CA GLY A 29 1.88 9.75 7.67
C GLY A 29 0.81 10.82 7.83
N ASP A 30 1.03 11.95 7.16
CA ASP A 30 0.01 12.99 7.01
C ASP A 30 -1.07 12.54 6.00
N PRO A 31 -2.31 13.06 6.07
CA PRO A 31 -3.31 12.84 5.03
C PRO A 31 -2.75 13.20 3.65
N PHE A 32 -3.10 12.40 2.64
CA PHE A 32 -2.54 12.57 1.31
C PHE A 32 -2.88 13.94 0.70
N ASP A 33 -1.84 14.71 0.39
CA ASP A 33 -1.89 15.89 -0.48
C ASP A 33 -0.73 15.82 -1.49
N ILE A 34 -1.05 15.75 -2.78
CA ILE A 34 -0.03 15.71 -3.83
C ILE A 34 0.78 17.01 -3.89
N HIS A 35 0.21 18.13 -3.44
CA HIS A 35 0.88 19.43 -3.41
C HIS A 35 2.03 19.48 -2.42
N ASP A 36 2.13 18.55 -1.47
CA ASP A 36 3.31 18.41 -0.61
C ASP A 36 4.55 17.89 -1.33
N TYR A 37 4.37 17.48 -2.57
CA TYR A 37 5.43 16.97 -3.43
C TYR A 37 5.59 17.80 -4.72
N ASP A 38 5.04 19.01 -4.77
CA ASP A 38 5.25 19.92 -5.89
C ASP A 38 6.74 20.21 -6.09
N GLY A 39 7.20 20.20 -7.34
CA GLY A 39 8.61 20.38 -7.70
C GLY A 39 9.54 19.20 -7.39
N VAL A 40 9.14 18.24 -6.55
CA VAL A 40 9.94 17.05 -6.24
C VAL A 40 10.13 16.19 -7.49
N GLN A 41 11.39 15.99 -7.88
CA GLN A 41 11.80 15.18 -9.02
C GLN A 41 12.12 13.76 -8.57
N VAL A 42 11.59 12.78 -9.30
CA VAL A 42 11.90 11.35 -9.12
C VAL A 42 12.26 10.78 -10.47
N GLN A 43 13.30 9.95 -10.53
CA GLN A 43 13.65 9.25 -11.76
C GLN A 43 12.48 8.38 -12.19
N LYS A 44 11.99 8.57 -13.42
CA LYS A 44 10.93 7.74 -13.98
C LYS A 44 11.38 6.29 -14.13
N GLN A 45 10.49 5.37 -13.84
CA GLN A 45 10.69 3.93 -13.90
C GLN A 45 9.51 3.27 -14.60
N LYS A 46 9.75 2.12 -15.24
CA LYS A 46 8.69 1.21 -15.66
C LYS A 46 8.26 0.36 -14.47
N LEU A 47 6.97 0.01 -14.39
CA LEU A 47 6.44 -0.92 -13.38
C LEU A 47 7.23 -2.24 -13.36
N PRO A 48 7.35 -2.90 -12.19
CA PRO A 48 7.94 -4.23 -12.11
C PRO A 48 7.05 -5.29 -12.76
N GLY A 49 7.63 -6.44 -13.10
CA GLY A 49 6.85 -7.60 -13.51
C GLY A 49 6.05 -8.17 -12.34
N ARG A 50 4.83 -8.65 -12.58
CA ARG A 50 3.90 -9.15 -11.55
C ARG A 50 4.54 -10.21 -10.68
N ASN A 51 5.14 -11.23 -11.28
CA ASN A 51 5.69 -12.36 -10.51
C ASN A 51 6.90 -11.93 -9.67
N ALA A 52 7.75 -11.05 -10.20
CA ALA A 52 8.89 -10.52 -9.47
C ALA A 52 8.43 -9.70 -8.25
N PHE A 53 7.46 -8.80 -8.44
CA PHE A 53 6.89 -8.02 -7.35
C PHE A 53 6.18 -8.90 -6.32
N TYR A 54 5.32 -9.81 -6.77
CA TYR A 54 4.60 -10.73 -5.88
C TYR A 54 5.57 -11.55 -5.04
N ASN A 55 6.63 -12.11 -5.65
CA ASN A 55 7.63 -12.90 -4.93
C ASN A 55 8.40 -12.07 -3.90
N ALA A 56 8.72 -10.81 -4.22
CA ALA A 56 9.42 -9.86 -3.35
C ALA A 56 8.55 -9.31 -2.20
N PHE A 57 7.24 -9.24 -2.39
CA PHE A 57 6.31 -8.71 -1.40
C PHE A 57 6.28 -9.60 -0.14
N PRO A 58 6.46 -9.04 1.08
CA PRO A 58 6.38 -9.77 2.34
C PRO A 58 5.03 -10.45 2.53
N LYS A 59 5.03 -11.78 2.58
CA LYS A 59 3.83 -12.60 2.70
C LYS A 59 4.14 -13.95 3.33
N ASN A 60 3.16 -14.49 4.06
CA ASN A 60 3.14 -15.85 4.58
C ASN A 60 2.17 -16.68 3.72
N GLY A 61 2.71 -17.45 2.76
CA GLY A 61 1.91 -18.08 1.72
C GLY A 61 1.25 -17.05 0.79
N THR A 62 -0.07 -16.94 0.86
CA THR A 62 -0.87 -15.95 0.11
C THR A 62 -1.43 -14.83 0.98
N ALA A 63 -1.06 -14.75 2.25
CA ALA A 63 -1.48 -13.67 3.15
C ALA A 63 -0.33 -12.69 3.37
N GLY A 64 -0.62 -11.40 3.51
CA GLY A 64 0.37 -10.38 3.88
C GLY A 64 1.08 -10.77 5.18
N MET A 65 2.39 -10.55 5.24
CA MET A 65 3.17 -10.82 6.45
C MET A 65 2.80 -9.81 7.53
N GLU A 66 2.70 -10.20 8.80
CA GLU A 66 2.30 -9.30 9.90
C GLU A 66 3.28 -8.12 10.07
N SER A 67 2.78 -6.96 10.53
CA SER A 67 3.58 -5.72 10.53
C SER A 67 4.89 -5.84 11.32
N SER A 68 4.84 -6.41 12.53
CA SER A 68 6.03 -6.63 13.36
C SER A 68 7.05 -7.57 12.70
N GLU A 69 6.58 -8.58 11.96
CA GLU A 69 7.46 -9.46 11.18
C GLU A 69 8.09 -8.74 10.00
N VAL A 70 7.36 -7.83 9.34
CA VAL A 70 7.90 -6.99 8.25
C VAL A 70 8.96 -6.03 8.76
N TYR A 71 8.72 -5.35 9.89
CA TYR A 71 9.72 -4.49 10.51
C TYR A 71 10.97 -5.28 10.89
N LYS A 72 10.80 -6.48 11.48
CA LYS A 72 11.92 -7.38 11.78
C LYS A 72 12.67 -7.84 10.52
N LEU A 73 11.95 -8.14 9.44
CA LEU A 73 12.52 -8.59 8.16
C LEU A 73 13.37 -7.51 7.50
N VAL A 74 12.92 -6.25 7.54
CA VAL A 74 13.66 -5.11 6.98
C VAL A 74 14.79 -4.66 7.91
N GLY A 75 14.57 -4.71 9.22
CA GLY A 75 15.53 -4.32 10.24
C GLY A 75 15.86 -2.82 10.19
N GLY A 76 17.03 -2.46 10.74
CA GLY A 76 17.46 -1.06 10.80
C GLY A 76 16.76 -0.27 11.91
N HIS A 77 16.78 1.06 11.80
CA HIS A 77 16.18 1.97 12.77
C HIS A 77 14.67 1.74 12.93
N MET A 78 13.96 1.58 11.82
CA MET A 78 12.51 1.34 11.81
C MET A 78 12.07 0.10 12.63
N PHE A 79 12.90 -0.94 12.73
CA PHE A 79 12.60 -2.09 13.59
C PHE A 79 12.73 -1.77 15.07
N GLN A 80 13.71 -0.93 15.45
CA GLN A 80 13.90 -0.51 16.83
C GLN A 80 12.70 0.33 17.29
N GLU A 81 12.26 1.27 16.45
CA GLU A 81 11.08 2.11 16.72
C GLU A 81 9.79 1.28 16.81
N ASN A 82 9.60 0.28 15.94
CA ASN A 82 8.43 -0.62 16.00
C ASN A 82 8.31 -1.40 17.32
N MET A 83 9.40 -1.56 18.09
CA MET A 83 9.33 -2.22 19.41
C MET A 83 8.59 -1.37 20.45
N ASP A 84 8.50 -0.06 20.25
CA ASP A 84 7.70 0.82 21.09
C ASP A 84 6.24 0.83 20.58
N PRO A 85 5.28 0.31 21.35
CA PRO A 85 3.87 0.28 20.94
C PRO A 85 3.24 1.67 20.83
N SER A 86 3.85 2.71 21.41
CA SER A 86 3.42 4.11 21.29
C SER A 86 4.01 4.84 20.08
N SER A 87 4.91 4.20 19.34
CA SER A 87 5.52 4.77 18.15
C SER A 87 4.54 4.86 16.98
N ASN A 88 4.92 5.67 15.98
CA ASN A 88 4.23 5.74 14.69
C ASN A 88 4.60 4.60 13.73
N TYR A 89 5.41 3.62 14.17
CA TYR A 89 5.93 2.53 13.35
C TYR A 89 5.07 1.27 13.53
N GLN A 90 3.74 1.39 13.50
CA GLN A 90 2.86 0.24 13.74
C GLN A 90 2.46 -0.45 12.44
N ASN A 91 2.11 0.34 11.43
CA ASN A 91 1.63 -0.13 10.15
C ASN A 91 2.78 -0.34 9.17
N ALA A 92 2.82 -1.50 8.51
CA ALA A 92 3.90 -1.87 7.59
C ALA A 92 3.45 -1.88 6.12
N CYS A 93 2.25 -1.38 5.81
CA CYS A 93 1.65 -1.47 4.47
C CYS A 93 2.56 -0.89 3.37
N ALA A 94 3.08 0.33 3.57
CA ALA A 94 3.99 0.96 2.63
C ALA A 94 5.37 0.28 2.57
N ILE A 95 5.82 -0.30 3.69
CA ILE A 95 7.08 -1.05 3.76
C ILE A 95 6.99 -2.34 2.94
N ARG A 96 5.84 -3.04 2.98
CA ARG A 96 5.62 -4.24 2.16
C ARG A 96 5.71 -3.92 0.66
N VAL A 97 5.03 -2.86 0.22
CA VAL A 97 5.12 -2.39 -1.17
C VAL A 97 6.54 -1.93 -1.50
N SER A 98 7.19 -1.19 -0.60
CA SER A 98 8.57 -0.74 -0.78
C SER A 98 9.54 -1.90 -0.98
N ARG A 99 9.41 -2.98 -0.18
CA ARG A 99 10.21 -4.20 -0.36
C ARG A 99 9.88 -4.88 -1.69
N GLY A 100 8.60 -4.96 -2.04
CA GLY A 100 8.13 -5.46 -3.33
C GLY A 100 8.80 -4.74 -4.51
N LEU A 101 8.88 -3.41 -4.48
CA LEU A 101 9.56 -2.60 -5.48
C LEU A 101 11.08 -2.85 -5.48
N ASN A 102 11.71 -2.71 -4.31
CA ASN A 102 13.16 -2.87 -4.13
C ASN A 102 13.67 -4.20 -4.69
N TYR A 103 13.03 -5.30 -4.31
CA TYR A 103 13.45 -6.65 -4.69
C TYR A 103 12.87 -7.15 -6.02
N SER A 104 12.05 -6.33 -6.71
CA SER A 104 11.64 -6.58 -8.10
C SER A 104 12.42 -5.75 -9.12
N GLY A 105 13.57 -5.20 -8.72
CA GLY A 105 14.46 -4.44 -9.58
C GLY A 105 14.05 -2.97 -9.76
N LYS A 106 13.26 -2.43 -8.82
CA LYS A 106 12.83 -1.02 -8.77
C LYS A 106 13.26 -0.38 -7.45
N PRO A 107 14.58 -0.25 -7.20
CA PRO A 107 15.08 0.29 -5.94
C PRO A 107 14.54 1.71 -5.71
N ILE A 108 14.03 1.95 -4.52
CA ILE A 108 13.54 3.25 -4.10
C ILE A 108 14.75 4.14 -3.74
N PRO A 109 14.90 5.32 -4.36
CA PRO A 109 15.91 6.29 -3.95
C PRO A 109 15.52 6.93 -2.61
N VAL A 110 16.42 7.72 -2.02
CA VAL A 110 16.03 8.59 -0.91
C VAL A 110 14.92 9.53 -1.40
N PHE A 111 13.76 9.47 -0.75
CA PHE A 111 12.59 10.24 -1.12
C PHE A 111 12.32 11.36 -0.10
N ARG A 112 11.98 12.55 -0.59
CA ARG A 112 11.74 13.75 0.21
C ARG A 112 10.49 14.47 -0.29
N ASN A 113 9.80 15.17 0.60
CA ASN A 113 8.74 16.11 0.22
C ASN A 113 9.33 17.47 -0.24
N LYS A 114 8.47 18.41 -0.66
CA LYS A 114 8.88 19.73 -1.16
C LYS A 114 9.69 20.56 -0.13
N ASN A 115 9.48 20.30 1.15
CA ASN A 115 10.17 20.99 2.26
C ASN A 115 11.52 20.33 2.59
N GLY A 116 11.92 19.28 1.87
CA GLY A 116 13.16 18.54 2.11
C GLY A 116 13.09 17.52 3.24
N GLN A 117 11.93 17.34 3.89
CA GLN A 117 11.73 16.29 4.88
C GLN A 117 11.86 14.93 4.21
N GLN A 118 12.68 14.06 4.78
CA GLN A 118 12.85 12.70 4.29
C GLN A 118 11.63 11.85 4.61
N LYS A 119 11.10 11.16 3.59
CA LYS A 119 9.90 10.31 3.65
C LYS A 119 10.24 8.83 3.37
N SER A 120 11.53 8.49 3.41
CA SER A 120 12.03 7.12 3.27
C SER A 120 13.14 6.84 4.27
N GLU A 121 13.23 5.63 4.80
CA GLU A 121 14.29 5.22 5.72
C GLU A 121 15.06 4.02 5.21
N LYS A 122 16.30 3.88 5.67
CA LYS A 122 17.19 2.80 5.25
C LYS A 122 16.97 1.56 6.10
N GLY A 123 16.70 0.44 5.45
CA GLY A 123 16.66 -0.89 6.08
C GLY A 123 18.06 -1.43 6.39
N SER A 124 18.13 -2.54 7.11
CA SER A 124 19.41 -3.22 7.40
C SER A 124 20.09 -3.79 6.15
N ASP A 125 19.32 -4.01 5.09
CA ASP A 125 19.79 -4.41 3.74
C ASP A 125 20.39 -3.26 2.92
N GLY A 126 20.39 -2.03 3.46
CA GLY A 126 20.93 -0.84 2.79
C GLY A 126 20.01 -0.18 1.77
N LEU A 127 18.79 -0.70 1.56
CA LEU A 127 17.79 -0.15 0.64
C LEU A 127 16.89 0.86 1.36
N ASN A 128 16.26 1.77 0.60
CA ASN A 128 15.32 2.75 1.18
C ASN A 128 13.88 2.22 1.13
N TYR A 129 13.11 2.55 2.15
CA TYR A 129 11.73 2.14 2.34
C TYR A 129 10.88 3.36 2.65
N ILE A 130 9.78 3.56 1.92
CA ILE A 130 8.78 4.56 2.28
C ILE A 130 7.90 3.96 3.36
N LEU A 131 7.64 4.73 4.43
CA LEU A 131 7.04 4.23 5.66
C LEU A 131 5.52 4.38 5.70
N ASP A 132 4.99 5.42 5.04
CA ASP A 132 3.56 5.75 5.06
C ASP A 132 2.90 5.67 3.67
N ALA A 133 1.59 5.39 3.66
CA ALA A 133 0.84 5.18 2.43
C ALA A 133 0.74 6.45 1.56
N SER A 134 0.58 7.63 2.18
CA SER A 134 0.49 8.91 1.47
C SER A 134 1.77 9.24 0.71
N SER A 135 2.93 9.12 1.36
CA SER A 135 4.24 9.32 0.73
C SER A 135 4.50 8.29 -0.36
N LEU A 136 4.07 7.04 -0.15
CA LEU A 136 4.21 5.99 -1.16
C LEU A 136 3.36 6.30 -2.38
N LEU A 137 2.12 6.78 -2.20
CA LEU A 137 1.26 7.22 -3.30
C LEU A 137 1.92 8.34 -4.11
N ALA A 138 2.45 9.37 -3.44
CA ALA A 138 3.15 10.47 -4.11
C ALA A 138 4.37 9.99 -4.89
N TYR A 139 5.17 9.08 -4.31
CA TYR A 139 6.28 8.45 -4.99
C TYR A 139 5.83 7.68 -6.23
N MET A 140 4.80 6.84 -6.12
CA MET A 140 4.28 6.02 -7.22
C MET A 140 3.78 6.89 -8.38
N LEU A 141 3.02 7.95 -8.10
CA LEU A 141 2.51 8.88 -9.11
C LEU A 141 3.64 9.57 -9.90
N LYS A 142 4.78 9.84 -9.25
CA LYS A 142 5.95 10.47 -9.89
C LYS A 142 6.81 9.46 -10.63
N ALA A 143 7.22 8.40 -9.94
CA ALA A 143 8.12 7.37 -10.45
C ALA A 143 7.52 6.65 -11.65
N TYR A 144 6.21 6.38 -11.66
CA TYR A 144 5.52 5.64 -12.72
C TYR A 144 4.59 6.53 -13.55
N SER A 145 4.94 7.82 -13.71
CA SER A 145 4.11 8.80 -14.44
C SER A 145 3.83 8.43 -15.90
N ASP A 146 4.67 7.62 -16.54
CA ASP A 146 4.45 7.11 -17.90
C ASP A 146 3.47 5.90 -17.93
N THR A 147 3.05 5.39 -16.77
CA THR A 147 2.05 4.34 -16.61
C THR A 147 1.10 4.73 -15.46
N PRO A 148 0.19 5.68 -15.70
CA PRO A 148 -0.69 6.19 -14.66
C PRO A 148 -1.58 5.09 -14.09
N PRO A 149 -1.95 5.18 -12.80
CA PRO A 149 -2.84 4.21 -12.19
C PRO A 149 -4.24 4.28 -12.79
N LEU A 150 -4.98 3.17 -12.70
CA LEU A 150 -6.43 3.25 -12.67
C LEU A 150 -6.82 3.98 -11.37
N HIS A 151 -7.34 5.20 -11.53
CA HIS A 151 -7.80 6.03 -10.42
C HIS A 151 -9.33 5.96 -10.30
N LEU A 152 -9.80 5.41 -9.19
CA LEU A 152 -11.22 5.25 -8.87
C LEU A 152 -11.55 6.19 -7.72
N LYS A 153 -12.48 7.12 -7.93
CA LYS A 153 -12.88 8.12 -6.93
C LYS A 153 -14.38 8.08 -6.71
N ASN A 154 -14.81 8.30 -5.47
CA ASN A 154 -16.22 8.40 -5.08
C ASN A 154 -17.06 7.19 -5.52
N LYS A 155 -16.51 5.98 -5.39
CA LYS A 155 -17.23 4.73 -5.67
C LYS A 155 -17.74 4.09 -4.39
N THR A 156 -18.79 3.30 -4.54
CA THR A 156 -19.22 2.35 -3.52
C THR A 156 -18.20 1.22 -3.39
N ALA A 157 -18.24 0.51 -2.26
CA ALA A 157 -17.31 -0.58 -1.99
C ALA A 157 -17.43 -1.72 -3.05
N GLN A 158 -18.65 -1.98 -3.52
CA GLN A 158 -18.94 -2.97 -4.56
C GLN A 158 -18.47 -2.52 -5.96
N GLU A 159 -18.51 -1.23 -6.25
CA GLU A 159 -17.97 -0.69 -7.50
C GLU A 159 -16.44 -0.76 -7.53
N TYR A 160 -15.77 -0.54 -6.40
CA TYR A 160 -14.32 -0.76 -6.28
C TYR A 160 -13.96 -2.22 -6.53
N GLU A 161 -14.63 -3.14 -5.83
CA GLU A 161 -14.46 -4.59 -6.01
C GLU A 161 -14.63 -4.98 -7.49
N LYS A 162 -15.75 -4.59 -8.11
CA LYS A 162 -16.05 -4.91 -9.51
C LYS A 162 -14.97 -4.39 -10.47
N ALA A 163 -14.43 -3.20 -10.22
CA ALA A 163 -13.40 -2.60 -11.07
C ALA A 163 -12.05 -3.32 -10.98
N LEU A 164 -11.74 -3.91 -9.82
CA LEU A 164 -10.45 -4.56 -9.54
C LEU A 164 -10.50 -6.09 -9.69
N ASN A 165 -11.68 -6.70 -9.71
CA ASN A 165 -11.84 -8.14 -9.80
C ASN A 165 -11.06 -8.75 -10.97
N GLY A 166 -10.31 -9.82 -10.70
CA GLY A 166 -9.48 -10.51 -11.68
C GLY A 166 -8.15 -9.83 -12.02
N LYS A 167 -7.87 -8.65 -11.48
CA LYS A 167 -6.60 -7.93 -11.70
C LYS A 167 -5.53 -8.35 -10.70
N TRP A 168 -4.29 -8.03 -11.05
CA TRP A 168 -3.13 -8.19 -10.17
C TRP A 168 -2.34 -6.89 -10.19
N GLY A 169 -1.97 -6.36 -9.04
CA GLY A 169 -1.35 -5.04 -9.04
C GLY A 169 -0.96 -4.49 -7.69
N ILE A 170 -0.39 -3.29 -7.74
CA ILE A 170 -0.12 -2.46 -6.57
C ILE A 170 -1.39 -1.65 -6.31
N TYR A 171 -1.93 -1.81 -5.11
CA TYR A 171 -3.13 -1.16 -4.63
C TYR A 171 -2.75 -0.11 -3.60
N ILE A 172 -3.24 1.12 -3.76
CA ILE A 172 -3.12 2.15 -2.75
C ILE A 172 -4.45 2.87 -2.62
N MET A 173 -4.97 3.04 -1.41
CA MET A 173 -6.22 3.76 -1.14
C MET A 173 -6.00 4.96 -0.24
N VAL A 174 -6.75 6.01 -0.52
CA VAL A 174 -6.88 7.21 0.33
C VAL A 174 -8.19 7.07 1.11
N PRO A 175 -8.17 7.21 2.44
CA PRO A 175 -9.33 6.97 3.28
C PRO A 175 -10.33 8.12 3.19
N LYS A 176 -11.59 7.85 3.58
CA LYS A 176 -12.60 8.89 3.80
C LYS A 176 -12.18 9.81 4.95
N ALA A 177 -12.47 11.09 4.80
CA ALA A 177 -12.27 12.11 5.84
C ALA A 177 -13.36 12.06 6.93
N ASP A 178 -13.72 10.86 7.39
CA ASP A 178 -14.74 10.62 8.43
C ASP A 178 -14.14 10.18 9.78
N GLY A 179 -12.80 10.12 9.86
CA GLY A 179 -12.06 9.74 11.07
C GLY A 179 -12.12 8.25 11.41
N THR A 180 -12.71 7.41 10.55
CA THR A 180 -12.88 5.98 10.83
C THR A 180 -11.70 5.11 10.38
N PHE A 181 -10.66 5.73 9.83
CA PHE A 181 -9.42 5.11 9.40
C PHE A 181 -8.25 5.90 9.98
N THR A 182 -7.34 5.24 10.69
CA THR A 182 -6.36 5.90 11.56
C THR A 182 -4.97 6.11 10.92
N ALA A 183 -4.70 5.46 9.79
CA ALA A 183 -3.47 5.65 9.02
C ALA A 183 -3.66 6.65 7.87
N SER A 184 -2.56 7.14 7.31
CA SER A 184 -2.55 8.06 6.16
C SER A 184 -3.25 7.49 4.91
N GLY A 185 -3.28 6.17 4.81
CA GLY A 185 -4.01 5.38 3.83
C GLY A 185 -3.66 3.90 3.96
N HIS A 186 -3.86 3.13 2.90
CA HIS A 186 -3.44 1.73 2.88
C HIS A 186 -2.82 1.36 1.54
N ALA A 187 -1.76 0.57 1.58
CA ALA A 187 -1.08 0.05 0.40
C ALA A 187 -0.89 -1.47 0.51
N ASP A 188 -1.16 -2.20 -0.57
CA ASP A 188 -1.06 -3.65 -0.58
C ASP A 188 -0.74 -4.17 -2.00
N PHE A 189 -0.47 -5.46 -2.09
CA PHE A 189 -0.57 -6.20 -3.32
C PHE A 189 -1.99 -6.77 -3.49
N PHE A 190 -2.62 -6.42 -4.60
CA PHE A 190 -3.88 -7.00 -5.00
C PHE A 190 -3.63 -8.22 -5.88
N SER A 191 -4.20 -9.35 -5.48
CA SER A 191 -4.25 -10.60 -6.22
C SER A 191 -5.62 -10.81 -6.85
N GLN A 192 -5.81 -11.93 -7.55
CA GLN A 192 -7.09 -12.26 -8.18
C GLN A 192 -8.28 -12.23 -7.20
N SER A 193 -8.07 -12.55 -5.92
CA SER A 193 -9.10 -12.62 -4.89
C SER A 193 -9.17 -11.40 -3.97
N GLY A 194 -8.35 -10.36 -4.21
CA GLY A 194 -8.24 -9.20 -3.32
C GLY A 194 -6.84 -8.95 -2.80
N CYS A 195 -6.74 -8.09 -1.80
CA CYS A 195 -5.50 -7.64 -1.18
C CYS A 195 -4.91 -8.78 -0.34
N LEU A 196 -3.58 -8.85 -0.18
CA LEU A 196 -3.00 -9.95 0.60
C LEU A 196 -3.25 -9.79 2.11
N SER A 197 -3.39 -8.56 2.59
CA SER A 197 -3.85 -8.23 3.94
C SER A 197 -5.35 -7.92 3.94
N ALA A 198 -5.74 -6.72 3.51
CA ALA A 198 -7.15 -6.29 3.45
C ALA A 198 -7.33 -5.06 2.54
N CYS A 199 -8.43 -4.98 1.79
CA CYS A 199 -8.61 -3.89 0.84
C CYS A 199 -9.28 -2.64 1.42
N TYR A 200 -10.09 -2.79 2.47
CA TYR A 200 -10.82 -1.67 3.11
C TYR A 200 -11.69 -0.85 2.14
N PHE A 201 -12.37 -1.49 1.19
CA PHE A 201 -13.16 -0.78 0.17
C PHE A 201 -14.26 0.11 0.76
N ASN A 202 -14.80 -0.24 1.93
CA ASN A 202 -15.78 0.56 2.66
C ASN A 202 -15.20 1.84 3.29
N LYS A 203 -13.88 1.90 3.48
CA LYS A 203 -13.15 3.03 4.06
C LYS A 203 -12.49 3.94 3.02
N ALA A 204 -12.31 3.45 1.78
CA ALA A 204 -11.70 4.21 0.71
C ALA A 204 -12.60 5.36 0.20
N ALA A 205 -12.02 6.56 0.10
CA ALA A 205 -12.56 7.67 -0.69
C ALA A 205 -12.08 7.59 -2.15
N GLU A 206 -10.83 7.13 -2.32
CA GLU A 206 -10.19 6.97 -3.63
C GLU A 206 -9.27 5.76 -3.61
N ILE A 207 -9.10 5.13 -4.77
CA ILE A 207 -8.18 4.00 -5.00
C ILE A 207 -7.33 4.31 -6.23
N TYR A 208 -6.04 4.07 -6.09
CA TYR A 208 -5.03 4.14 -7.13
C TYR A 208 -4.47 2.74 -7.35
N PHE A 209 -4.62 2.23 -8.56
CA PHE A 209 -4.26 0.86 -8.89
C PHE A 209 -3.32 0.79 -10.08
N TRP A 210 -2.13 0.22 -9.88
CA TRP A 210 -1.18 -0.09 -10.95
C TRP A 210 -1.25 -1.57 -11.27
N GLU A 211 -1.86 -1.91 -12.40
CA GLU A 211 -1.92 -3.30 -12.87
C GLU A 211 -0.52 -3.79 -13.28
N LEU A 212 -0.08 -4.90 -12.70
CA LEU A 212 1.20 -5.53 -13.03
C LEU A 212 0.98 -6.71 -14.00
N LYS A 213 1.88 -6.84 -14.98
CA LYS A 213 1.84 -7.89 -16.00
C LYS A 213 2.85 -9.00 -15.70
#